data_AF-A0A6B2DN87-F1
#
_entry.id   AF-A0A6B2DN87-F1
#
_cell.length_a   1.000
_cell.length_b   1.000
_cell.length_c   1.000
_cell.angle_alpha   90.00
_cell.angle_beta   90.00
_cell.angle_gamma   90.00
#
_symmetry.space_group_name_H-M   'P 1'
#
loop_
_entity.id
_entity.type
_entity.pdbx_description
1 polymer ?
#
loop_
_entity_poly.entity_id
_entity_poly.type
_entity_poly.pdbx_seq_one_letter_code
_entity_poly.pdbx_strand_id
1 'polypeptide(L)'
;MPVNWWQLGLTSLVGVLTVAGAYVGSRMGARANDRATEQRDAAARREEWWRRFTWAAELALDDSAEKRAAGLSLLMKLARSELAKHDDHQLLDVFHQRILDRLLAESVEAGQRKEA
;
A
#
# COMPACT_ATOMS: atom_id res chain seq x y z
N MET A 1 -30.87 -28.77 -53.93
CA MET A 1 -29.86 -29.50 -53.14
C MET A 1 -30.53 -29.92 -51.84
N PRO A 2 -30.63 -31.22 -51.51
CA PRO A 2 -31.30 -31.65 -50.29
C PRO A 2 -30.53 -31.12 -49.06
N VAL A 3 -31.25 -30.49 -48.13
CA VAL A 3 -30.69 -30.03 -46.85
C VAL A 3 -30.20 -31.25 -46.08
N ASN A 4 -28.90 -31.26 -45.75
CA ASN A 4 -28.31 -32.30 -44.95
C ASN A 4 -28.52 -31.98 -43.47
N TRP A 5 -29.53 -32.62 -42.86
CA TRP A 5 -29.87 -32.46 -41.44
C TRP A 5 -28.69 -32.69 -40.49
N TRP A 6 -27.72 -33.52 -40.90
CA TRP A 6 -26.47 -33.72 -40.18
C TRP A 6 -25.59 -32.45 -40.11
N GLN A 7 -25.52 -31.67 -41.18
CA GLN A 7 -24.79 -30.40 -41.19
C GLN A 7 -25.44 -29.34 -40.29
N LEU A 8 -26.77 -29.31 -40.20
CA LEU A 8 -27.48 -28.40 -39.31
C LEU A 8 -27.20 -28.71 -37.83
N GLY A 9 -27.14 -29.98 -37.46
CA GLY A 9 -26.73 -30.37 -36.11
C GLY A 9 -25.30 -29.93 -35.78
N LEU A 10 -24.38 -30.05 -36.74
CA LEU A 10 -22.98 -29.69 -36.55
C LEU A 10 -22.78 -28.17 -36.34
N THR A 11 -23.46 -27.33 -37.13
CA THR A 11 -23.32 -25.87 -37.01
C THR A 11 -23.98 -25.31 -35.74
N SER A 12 -25.12 -25.87 -35.34
CA SER A 12 -25.74 -25.54 -34.04
C SER A 12 -24.81 -25.89 -32.87
N LEU A 13 -24.13 -27.04 -32.92
CA LEU A 13 -23.16 -27.43 -31.90
C LEU A 13 -21.98 -26.45 -31.81
N VAL A 14 -21.42 -26.04 -32.96
CA VAL A 14 -20.33 -25.05 -33.00
C VAL A 14 -20.77 -23.70 -32.43
N GLY A 15 -21.99 -23.26 -32.74
CA GLY A 15 -22.57 -22.04 -32.18
C GLY A 15 -22.70 -22.10 -30.65
N VAL A 16 -23.23 -23.22 -30.13
CA VAL A 16 -23.36 -23.44 -28.68
C VAL A 16 -21.99 -23.46 -27.99
N LEU A 17 -21.00 -24.13 -28.58
CA LEU A 17 -19.63 -24.17 -28.05
C LEU A 17 -18.97 -22.78 -28.03
N THR A 18 -19.19 -21.98 -29.08
CA THR A 18 -18.66 -20.61 -29.16
C THR A 18 -19.26 -19.72 -28.06
N VAL A 19 -20.59 -19.78 -27.88
CA VAL A 19 -21.28 -19.00 -26.83
C VAL A 19 -20.87 -19.46 -25.43
N ALA A 20 -20.76 -20.78 -25.20
CA ALA A 20 -20.32 -21.33 -23.93
C ALA A 20 -18.86 -20.91 -23.60
N GLY A 21 -17.96 -20.96 -24.58
CA GLY A 21 -16.59 -20.50 -24.43
C GLY A 21 -16.49 -19.01 -24.10
N ALA A 22 -17.25 -18.16 -24.80
CA ALA A 22 -17.31 -16.73 -24.54
C ALA A 22 -17.87 -16.42 -23.14
N TYR A 23 -18.89 -17.14 -22.69
CA TYR A 23 -19.49 -16.98 -21.37
C TYR A 23 -18.52 -17.33 -20.24
N VAL A 24 -17.83 -18.47 -20.36
CA VAL A 24 -16.82 -18.91 -19.39
C VAL A 24 -15.64 -17.93 -19.37
N GLY A 25 -15.15 -17.52 -20.54
CA GLY A 25 -14.06 -16.54 -20.67
C GLY A 25 -14.41 -15.19 -20.05
N SER A 26 -15.60 -14.66 -20.29
CA SER A 26 -16.08 -13.40 -19.70
C SER A 26 -16.14 -13.46 -18.17
N ARG A 27 -16.67 -14.54 -17.59
CA ARG A 27 -16.73 -14.71 -16.13
C ARG A 27 -15.36 -14.87 -15.48
N MET A 28 -14.42 -15.54 -16.13
CA MET A 28 -13.04 -15.64 -15.63
C MET A 28 -12.31 -14.30 -15.72
N GLY A 29 -12.50 -13.56 -16.83
CA GLY A 29 -11.92 -12.24 -17.03
C GLY A 29 -12.37 -11.22 -15.99
N ALA A 30 -13.66 -11.17 -15.65
CA ALA A 30 -14.18 -10.27 -14.62
C ALA A 30 -13.51 -10.51 -13.25
N ARG A 31 -13.45 -11.77 -12.80
CA ARG A 31 -12.84 -12.12 -11.50
C ARG A 31 -11.31 -11.93 -11.47
N ALA A 32 -10.64 -12.06 -12.61
CA ALA A 32 -9.21 -11.79 -12.71
C ALA A 32 -8.94 -10.28 -12.66
N ASN A 33 -9.81 -9.48 -13.30
CA ASN A 33 -9.73 -8.03 -13.31
C ASN A 33 -9.98 -7.42 -11.91
N ASP A 34 -10.93 -7.98 -11.15
CA ASP A 34 -11.23 -7.52 -9.79
C ASP A 34 -10.02 -7.73 -8.86
N ARG A 35 -9.40 -8.92 -8.91
CA ARG A 35 -8.20 -9.21 -8.12
C ARG A 35 -6.99 -8.37 -8.53
N ALA A 36 -6.82 -8.14 -9.82
CA ALA A 36 -5.76 -7.27 -10.31
C ALA A 36 -5.96 -5.83 -9.84
N THR A 37 -7.21 -5.35 -9.79
CA THR A 37 -7.54 -4.01 -9.28
C THR A 37 -7.28 -3.90 -7.78
N GLU A 38 -7.74 -4.87 -6.98
CA GLU A 38 -7.50 -4.89 -5.54
C GLU A 38 -6.02 -4.92 -5.18
N GLN A 39 -5.23 -5.70 -5.92
CA GLN A 39 -3.77 -5.76 -5.76
C GLN A 39 -3.10 -4.43 -6.09
N ARG A 40 -3.53 -3.76 -7.17
CA ARG A 40 -3.00 -2.44 -7.57
C ARG A 40 -3.35 -1.37 -6.54
N ASP A 41 -4.58 -1.37 -6.04
CA ASP A 41 -5.00 -0.41 -5.01
C ASP A 41 -4.23 -0.64 -3.71
N ALA A 42 -3.97 -1.89 -3.34
CA ALA A 42 -3.14 -2.21 -2.17
C ALA A 42 -1.68 -1.76 -2.35
N ALA A 43 -1.10 -1.92 -3.55
CA ALA A 43 0.24 -1.44 -3.87
C ALA A 43 0.32 0.09 -3.81
N ALA A 44 -0.62 0.79 -4.45
CA ALA A 44 -0.69 2.25 -4.45
C ALA A 44 -0.84 2.82 -3.03
N ARG A 45 -1.67 2.19 -2.19
CA ARG A 45 -1.81 2.55 -0.77
C ARG A 45 -0.48 2.43 0.00
N ARG A 46 0.32 1.40 -0.29
CA ARG A 46 1.64 1.20 0.33
C ARG A 46 2.66 2.23 -0.14
N GLU A 47 2.69 2.54 -1.43
CA GLU A 47 3.57 3.58 -1.99
C GLU A 47 3.25 4.95 -1.37
N GLU A 48 1.97 5.29 -1.22
CA GLU A 48 1.54 6.52 -0.59
C GLU A 48 1.96 6.60 0.88
N TRP A 49 1.84 5.49 1.61
CA TRP A 49 2.31 5.41 2.99
C TRP A 49 3.83 5.63 3.08
N TRP A 50 4.62 4.94 2.24
CA TRP A 50 6.08 5.07 2.22
C TRP A 50 6.54 6.50 1.90
N ARG A 51 5.89 7.14 0.92
CA ARG A 51 6.16 8.54 0.57
C ARG A 51 5.96 9.48 1.77
N ARG A 52 4.88 9.29 2.53
CA ARG A 52 4.57 10.09 3.72
C ARG A 52 5.53 9.80 4.87
N PHE A 53 5.94 8.55 5.05
CA PHE A 53 6.94 8.15 6.04
C PHE A 53 8.27 8.85 5.79
N THR A 54 8.79 8.79 4.56
CA THR A 54 10.07 9.43 4.21
C THR A 54 10.04 10.94 4.46
N TRP A 55 8.97 11.61 4.00
CA TRP A 55 8.82 13.05 4.25
C TRP A 55 8.78 13.40 5.75
N ALA A 56 8.04 12.63 6.54
CA ALA A 56 7.96 12.84 7.98
C ALA A 56 9.31 12.54 8.69
N ALA A 57 10.06 11.55 8.20
CA ALA A 57 11.40 11.22 8.69
C ALA A 57 12.43 12.32 8.35
N GLU A 58 12.40 12.86 7.13
CA GLU A 58 13.22 14.01 6.75
C GLU A 58 12.94 15.22 7.65
N LEU A 59 11.65 15.49 7.89
CA LEU A 59 11.24 16.60 8.76
C LEU A 59 11.68 16.38 10.22
N ALA A 60 11.63 15.13 10.71
CA ALA A 60 12.09 14.74 12.04
C ALA A 60 13.62 14.82 12.22
N LEU A 61 14.38 14.90 11.12
CA LEU A 61 15.83 15.02 11.12
C LEU A 61 16.31 16.44 10.79
N ASP A 62 15.40 17.38 10.54
CA ASP A 62 15.71 18.79 10.25
C ASP A 62 16.30 19.50 11.48
N ASP A 63 17.17 20.48 11.24
CA ASP A 63 17.82 21.28 12.28
C ASP A 63 16.84 22.22 13.00
N SER A 64 15.74 22.61 12.34
CA SER A 64 14.67 23.39 12.95
C SER A 64 13.89 22.55 13.97
N ALA A 65 13.90 23.00 15.22
CA ALA A 65 13.15 22.36 16.30
C ALA A 65 11.64 22.23 16.00
N GLU A 66 11.05 23.22 15.30
CA GLU A 66 9.64 23.21 14.92
C GLU A 66 9.34 22.13 13.88
N LYS A 67 10.15 22.05 12.82
CA LYS A 67 10.02 21.02 11.80
C LYS A 67 10.26 19.63 12.40
N ARG A 68 11.29 19.49 13.22
CA ARG A 68 11.59 18.24 13.93
C ARG A 68 10.39 17.74 14.73
N ALA A 69 9.78 18.61 15.54
CA ALA A 69 8.59 18.27 16.31
C ALA A 69 7.39 17.88 15.42
N ALA A 70 7.21 18.58 14.29
CA ALA A 70 6.16 18.25 13.32
C ALA A 70 6.40 16.88 12.65
N GLY A 71 7.64 16.57 12.26
CA GLY A 71 8.00 15.28 11.65
C GLY A 71 7.76 14.11 12.60
N LEU A 72 8.16 14.27 13.86
CA LEU A 72 7.89 13.30 14.93
C LEU A 72 6.38 13.08 15.17
N SER A 73 5.60 14.15 15.18
CA SER A 73 4.15 14.07 15.34
C SER A 73 3.48 13.34 14.15
N LEU A 74 3.96 13.60 12.93
CA LEU A 74 3.48 12.93 11.72
C LEU A 74 3.82 11.44 11.73
N LEU A 75 5.04 11.07 12.12
CA LEU A 75 5.44 9.66 12.24
C LEU A 75 4.59 8.91 13.28
N MET A 76 4.32 9.52 14.43
CA MET A 76 3.46 8.92 15.47
C MET A 76 1.99 8.79 15.03
N LYS A 77 1.54 9.59 14.05
CA LYS A 77 0.22 9.44 13.43
C LYS A 77 0.23 8.37 12.34
N LEU A 78 1.28 8.30 11.53
CA LEU A 78 1.50 7.25 10.52
C LEU A 78 1.57 5.86 11.14
N ALA A 79 2.17 5.74 12.33
CA ALA A 79 2.26 4.48 13.09
C ALA A 79 0.93 3.90 13.56
N ARG A 80 -0.10 4.74 13.67
CA ARG A 80 -1.45 4.34 14.11
C ARG A 80 -2.44 4.22 12.95
N SER A 81 -1.98 4.40 11.70
CA SER A 81 -2.81 4.36 10.51
C SER A 81 -3.07 2.92 10.07
N GLU A 82 -4.31 2.61 9.67
CA GLU A 82 -4.67 1.29 9.10
C GLU A 82 -3.96 0.95 7.77
N LEU A 83 -3.22 1.91 7.22
CA LEU A 83 -2.34 1.72 6.06
C LEU A 83 -0.99 1.07 6.43
N ALA A 84 -0.57 1.14 7.70
CA ALA A 84 0.64 0.50 8.17
C ALA A 84 0.40 -1.02 8.28
N LYS A 85 1.12 -1.81 7.48
CA LYS A 85 1.14 -3.26 7.64
C LYS A 85 2.06 -3.65 8.80
N HIS A 86 1.98 -4.92 9.22
CA HIS A 86 2.76 -5.45 10.34
C HIS A 86 4.27 -5.13 10.27
N ASP A 87 4.88 -5.19 9.07
CA ASP A 87 6.29 -4.88 8.85
C ASP A 87 6.62 -3.38 9.04
N ASP A 88 5.65 -2.51 8.75
CA ASP A 88 5.79 -1.06 8.86
C ASP A 88 5.85 -0.61 10.34
N HIS A 89 5.17 -1.35 11.23
CA HIS A 89 5.24 -1.12 12.68
C HIS A 89 6.64 -1.38 13.25
N GLN A 90 7.36 -2.40 12.77
CA GLN A 90 8.72 -2.69 13.23
C GLN A 90 9.70 -1.56 12.84
N LEU A 91 9.55 -1.02 11.64
CA LEU A 91 10.37 0.11 11.18
C LEU A 91 10.14 1.38 12.02
N LEU A 92 8.89 1.65 12.37
CA LEU A 92 8.51 2.76 13.22
C LEU A 92 9.02 2.59 14.66
N ASP A 93 9.01 1.37 15.20
CA ASP A 93 9.50 1.08 16.55
C ASP A 93 11.00 1.36 16.66
N VAL A 94 11.79 0.86 15.70
CA VAL A 94 13.23 1.12 15.61
C VAL A 94 13.53 2.62 15.46
N PHE A 95 12.74 3.33 14.64
CA PHE A 95 12.92 4.76 14.43
C PHE A 95 12.59 5.57 15.70
N HIS A 96 11.48 5.22 16.36
CA HIS A 96 11.01 5.88 17.57
C HIS A 96 12.04 5.78 18.69
N GLN A 97 12.57 4.58 18.93
CA GLN A 97 13.56 4.33 19.96
C GLN A 97 14.81 5.20 19.75
N ARG A 98 15.33 5.25 18.51
CA ARG A 98 16.56 6.00 18.21
C ARG A 98 16.41 7.52 18.30
N ILE A 99 15.25 8.06 17.92
CA ILE A 99 15.01 9.52 17.99
C ILE A 99 14.73 9.96 19.43
N LEU A 100 13.95 9.19 20.20
CA LEU A 100 13.70 9.51 21.60
C LEU A 100 15.01 9.54 22.39
N ASP A 101 15.88 8.56 22.19
CA ASP A 101 17.20 8.51 22.84
C ASP A 101 18.02 9.77 22.52
N ARG A 102 18.02 10.22 21.26
CA ARG A 102 18.71 11.44 20.84
C ARG A 102 18.13 12.71 21.48
N LEU A 103 16.81 12.84 21.50
CA LEU A 103 16.14 14.01 22.09
C LEU A 103 16.33 14.09 23.60
N LEU A 104 16.29 12.94 24.27
CA LEU A 104 16.60 12.85 25.69
C LEU A 104 18.04 13.32 25.95
N ALA A 105 19.01 12.84 25.16
CA ALA A 105 20.40 13.31 25.26
C ALA A 105 20.54 14.82 25.02
N GLU A 106 19.94 15.37 23.96
CA GLU A 106 19.97 16.82 23.66
C GLU A 106 19.33 17.66 24.79
N SER A 107 18.24 17.17 25.40
CA SER A 107 17.57 17.87 26.51
C SER A 107 18.41 17.88 27.79
N VAL A 108 19.14 16.80 28.06
CA VAL A 108 20.05 16.69 29.20
C VAL A 108 21.23 17.65 29.03
N GLU A 109 21.84 17.68 27.86
CA GLU A 109 22.95 18.61 27.55
C GLU A 109 22.50 20.08 27.61
N ALA A 110 21.30 20.40 27.12
CA ALA A 110 20.74 21.75 27.20
C ALA A 110 20.46 22.19 28.65
N GLY A 111 20.07 21.24 29.51
CA GLY A 111 19.91 21.49 30.95
C GLY A 111 21.24 21.80 31.63
N GLN A 112 22.27 20.99 31.37
CA GLN A 112 23.61 21.19 31.96
C GLN A 112 24.27 22.50 31.53
N ARG A 113 24.02 22.96 30.30
CA ARG A 113 24.55 24.23 29.79
C ARG A 113 23.90 25.47 30.43
N LYS A 114 22.76 25.32 31.11
CA LYS A 114 22.09 26.40 31.85
C LYS A 114 22.52 26.50 33.32
N GLU A 115 23.14 25.45 33.86
CA GLU A 115 23.57 25.38 35.27
C GLU A 115 25.07 25.66 35.48
N ALA A 116 25.83 25.78 34.38
CA ALA A 116 27.25 26.19 34.36
C ALA A 116 27.39 27.69 34.03
#